data_AF-A0AAI9PPW7-F1
#
_entry.id   AF-A0AAI9PPW7-F1
#
_cell.length_a   1.000
_cell.length_b   1.000
_cell.length_c   1.000
_cell.angle_alpha   90.00
_cell.angle_beta   90.00
_cell.angle_gamma   90.00
#
_symmetry.space_group_name_H-M   'P 1'
#
loop_
_entity.id
_entity.type
_entity.pdbx_description
1 polymer ?
#
loop_
_entity_poly.entity_id
_entity_poly.type
_entity_poly.pdbx_seq_one_letter_code
_entity_poly.pdbx_strand_id
1 'polypeptide(L)'
;MTESDFIAAAALIVSVVGTGASVLFNHRQKGVNQSQKLLNERLLAREEAEAAAEKKADVSTAFAMRGSNDRRFKVFNRGRAAARNVRIEFVDGNSILVESQVRSTFPLERLEPQCGVDLIATAHLGLAERKFQVKISWEDETGPQEKIEWPTL
;
A
#
# COMPACT_ATOMS: atom_id res chain seq x y z
N MET A 1 42.29 -65.29 15.17
CA MET A 1 41.77 -63.91 15.07
C MET A 1 40.30 -64.03 14.77
N THR A 2 39.46 -63.55 15.68
CA THR A 2 38.02 -63.81 15.74
C THR A 2 37.29 -62.95 14.71
N GLU A 3 36.35 -63.54 13.97
CA GLU A 3 35.54 -62.90 12.92
C GLU A 3 34.79 -61.65 13.43
N SER A 4 34.56 -61.59 14.75
CA SER A 4 34.02 -60.44 15.48
C SER A 4 34.85 -59.16 15.31
N ASP A 5 36.17 -59.26 15.23
CA ASP A 5 37.05 -58.08 15.17
C ASP A 5 36.97 -57.39 13.81
N PHE A 6 36.76 -58.19 12.75
CA PHE A 6 36.54 -57.66 11.40
C PHE A 6 35.21 -56.93 11.30
N ILE A 7 34.16 -57.50 11.91
CA ILE A 7 32.82 -56.88 11.96
C ILE A 7 32.86 -55.59 12.79
N ALA A 8 33.57 -55.58 13.92
CA ALA A 8 33.75 -54.40 14.75
C ALA A 8 34.53 -53.29 14.02
N ALA A 9 35.59 -53.65 13.29
CA ALA A 9 36.35 -52.69 12.48
C ALA A 9 35.51 -52.10 11.34
N ALA A 10 34.72 -52.93 10.65
CA ALA A 10 33.80 -52.49 9.61
C ALA A 10 32.72 -51.54 10.17
N ALA A 11 32.14 -51.86 11.32
CA ALA A 11 31.16 -51.01 11.99
C ALA A 11 31.74 -49.64 12.39
N LEU A 12 32.99 -49.60 12.85
CA LEU A 12 33.67 -48.37 13.24
C LEU A 12 33.90 -47.45 12.04
N ILE A 13 34.31 -48.01 10.89
CA ILE A 13 34.49 -47.23 9.65
C ILE A 13 33.15 -46.62 9.19
N VAL A 14 32.07 -47.41 9.20
CA VAL A 14 30.73 -46.91 8.84
C VAL A 14 30.28 -45.80 9.79
N SER A 15 30.54 -45.92 11.09
CA SER A 15 30.22 -44.90 12.09
C SER A 15 30.99 -43.60 11.86
N VAL A 16 32.28 -43.67 11.56
CA VAL A 16 33.12 -42.48 11.29
C VAL A 16 32.68 -41.78 10.01
N VAL A 17 32.42 -42.53 8.94
CA VAL A 17 31.95 -41.97 7.66
C VAL A 17 30.55 -41.36 7.80
N GLY A 18 29.62 -42.04 8.48
CA GLY A 18 28.27 -41.54 8.71
C GLY A 18 28.24 -40.27 9.56
N THR A 19 29.09 -40.20 10.59
CA THR A 19 29.21 -39.01 11.45
C THR A 19 29.81 -37.82 10.69
N GLY A 20 30.87 -38.05 9.90
CA GLY A 20 31.48 -37.01 9.07
C GLY A 20 30.52 -36.46 7.99
N ALA A 21 29.79 -37.34 7.31
CA ALA A 21 28.76 -36.95 6.34
C ALA A 21 27.62 -36.16 6.99
N SER A 22 27.18 -36.56 8.19
CA SER A 22 26.11 -35.88 8.95
C SER A 22 26.51 -34.47 9.36
N VAL A 23 27.75 -34.26 9.81
CA VAL A 23 28.24 -32.92 10.19
C VAL A 23 28.32 -31.99 8.96
N LEU A 24 28.81 -32.49 7.82
CA LEU A 24 28.86 -31.71 6.58
C LEU A 24 27.46 -31.38 6.04
N PHE A 25 26.52 -32.34 6.11
CA PHE A 25 25.12 -32.12 5.73
C PHE A 25 24.41 -31.12 6.65
N ASN A 26 24.64 -31.22 7.96
CA ASN A 26 24.08 -30.29 8.95
C ASN A 26 24.54 -28.85 8.66
N HIS A 27 25.79 -28.66 8.25
CA HIS A 27 26.31 -27.33 7.90
C HIS A 27 25.65 -26.75 6.63
N ARG A 28 25.35 -27.58 5.62
CA ARG A 28 24.61 -27.16 4.42
C ARG A 28 23.13 -26.92 4.69
N GLN A 29 22.51 -27.71 5.57
CA GLN A 29 21.12 -27.53 5.99
C GLN A 29 20.90 -26.19 6.72
N LYS A 30 21.89 -25.70 7.48
CA LYS A 30 21.79 -24.39 8.16
C LYS A 30 21.63 -23.23 7.18
N GLY A 31 22.41 -23.19 6.10
CA GLY A 31 22.33 -22.13 5.11
C GLY A 31 21.00 -22.12 4.34
N VAL A 32 20.51 -23.31 3.97
CA VAL A 32 19.20 -23.47 3.31
C VAL A 32 18.06 -23.09 4.24
N ASN A 33 18.12 -23.49 5.52
CA ASN A 33 17.12 -23.12 6.52
C ASN A 33 17.10 -21.61 6.82
N GLN A 34 18.26 -20.95 6.83
CA GLN A 34 18.32 -19.50 7.01
C GLN A 34 17.71 -18.75 5.82
N SER A 35 18.04 -19.16 4.60
CA SER A 35 17.43 -18.59 3.39
C SER A 35 15.91 -18.80 3.37
N GLN A 36 15.43 -20.00 3.73
CA GLN A 36 14.00 -20.28 3.82
C GLN A 36 13.31 -19.43 4.90
N LYS A 37 13.92 -19.25 6.07
CA LYS A 37 13.39 -18.38 7.13
C LYS A 37 13.28 -16.93 6.67
N LEU A 38 14.35 -16.39 6.07
CA LEU A 38 14.35 -15.02 5.58
C LEU A 38 13.33 -14.81 4.45
N LEU A 39 13.19 -15.78 3.55
CA LEU A 39 12.17 -15.74 2.51
C LEU A 39 10.75 -15.79 3.10
N ASN A 40 10.49 -16.68 4.06
CA ASN A 40 9.19 -16.76 4.72
C ASN A 40 8.85 -15.47 5.47
N GLU A 41 9.81 -14.88 6.19
CA GLU A 41 9.60 -13.58 6.86
C GLU A 41 9.27 -12.48 5.85
N ARG A 42 9.98 -12.44 4.71
CA ARG A 42 9.73 -11.45 3.66
C ARG A 42 8.37 -11.66 2.98
N LEU A 43 7.97 -12.91 2.75
CA LEU A 43 6.66 -13.25 2.19
C LEU A 43 5.54 -12.90 3.15
N LEU A 44 5.68 -13.24 4.43
CA LEU A 44 4.69 -12.93 5.46
C LEU A 44 4.52 -11.42 5.62
N ALA A 45 5.63 -10.66 5.73
CA ALA A 45 5.58 -9.21 5.82
C ALA A 45 4.94 -8.57 4.57
N ARG A 46 5.16 -9.15 3.38
CA ARG A 46 4.52 -8.70 2.15
C ARG A 46 3.02 -9.00 2.15
N GLU A 47 2.62 -10.19 2.57
CA GLU A 47 1.22 -10.59 2.66
C GLU A 47 0.46 -9.72 3.67
N GLU A 48 1.04 -9.45 4.84
CA GLU A 48 0.47 -8.53 5.82
C GLU A 48 0.34 -7.10 5.27
N ALA A 49 1.35 -6.61 4.54
CA ALA A 49 1.31 -5.30 3.91
C ALA A 49 0.25 -5.24 2.79
N GLU A 50 0.10 -6.29 1.99
CA GLU A 50 -0.92 -6.39 0.96
C GLU A 50 -2.33 -6.46 1.58
N ALA A 51 -2.53 -7.28 2.62
CA ALA A 51 -3.79 -7.36 3.35
C ALA A 51 -4.16 -6.02 4.04
N ALA A 52 -3.16 -5.29 4.54
CA ALA A 52 -3.37 -3.95 5.10
C ALA A 52 -3.68 -2.92 4.00
N ALA A 53 -3.05 -3.02 2.83
CA ALA A 53 -3.31 -2.14 1.69
C ALA A 53 -4.67 -2.38 1.05
N GLU A 54 -5.17 -3.61 1.07
CA GLU A 54 -6.52 -3.96 0.59
C GLU A 54 -7.63 -3.27 1.38
N LYS A 55 -7.41 -3.02 2.67
CA LYS A 55 -8.39 -2.42 3.58
C LYS A 55 -8.32 -0.89 3.64
N LYS A 56 -7.29 -0.30 3.03
CA LYS A 56 -7.04 1.15 3.07
C LYS A 56 -7.57 1.83 1.82
N ALA A 57 -8.36 2.89 2.04
CA ALA A 57 -8.70 3.82 0.99
C ALA A 57 -7.70 4.99 1.00
N ASP A 58 -7.32 5.48 -0.17
CA ASP A 58 -6.43 6.64 -0.29
C ASP A 58 -7.10 7.64 -1.24
N VAL A 59 -7.83 8.59 -0.66
CA VAL A 59 -8.49 9.63 -1.43
C VAL A 59 -7.47 10.73 -1.74
N SER A 60 -7.25 10.96 -3.02
CA SER A 60 -6.36 11.99 -3.54
C SER A 60 -7.13 13.00 -4.37
N THR A 61 -6.57 14.21 -4.49
CA THR A 61 -7.12 15.26 -5.35
C THR A 61 -6.14 15.68 -6.43
N ALA A 62 -6.66 15.97 -7.62
CA ALA A 62 -5.86 16.46 -8.74
C ALA A 62 -6.63 17.48 -9.56
N PHE A 63 -5.93 18.51 -10.06
CA PHE A 63 -6.47 19.35 -11.12
C PHE A 63 -6.17 18.72 -12.48
N ALA A 64 -7.20 18.61 -13.31
CA ALA A 64 -7.08 18.19 -14.70
C ALA A 64 -7.56 19.36 -15.58
N MET A 65 -6.65 19.90 -16.39
CA MET A 65 -7.02 20.82 -17.47
C MET A 65 -7.40 20.02 -18.71
N ARG A 66 -8.62 20.16 -19.20
CA ARG A 66 -9.07 19.55 -20.46
C ARG A 66 -8.98 20.51 -21.65
N GLY A 67 -8.62 21.76 -21.41
CA GLY A 67 -8.40 22.80 -22.42
C GLY A 67 -7.95 24.12 -21.78
N SER A 68 -7.91 25.21 -22.56
CA SER A 68 -7.43 26.53 -22.11
C SER A 68 -8.27 27.15 -20.97
N ASN A 69 -9.56 26.80 -20.88
CA ASN A 69 -10.47 27.35 -19.87
C ASN A 69 -11.33 26.29 -19.13
N ASP A 70 -11.21 25.01 -19.50
CA ASP A 70 -11.93 23.91 -18.81
C ASP A 70 -10.99 23.27 -17.77
N ARG A 71 -11.06 23.78 -16.54
CA ARG A 71 -10.34 23.23 -15.41
C ARG A 71 -11.30 22.37 -14.59
N ARG A 72 -10.89 21.13 -14.31
CA ARG A 72 -11.65 20.20 -13.48
C ARG A 72 -10.85 19.82 -12.25
N PHE A 73 -11.53 19.72 -11.13
CA PHE A 73 -10.98 19.22 -9.89
C PHE A 73 -11.49 17.80 -9.67
N LYS A 74 -10.57 16.84 -9.77
CA LYS A 74 -10.89 15.43 -9.64
C LYS A 74 -10.59 14.96 -8.22
N VAL A 75 -11.60 14.43 -7.55
CA VAL A 75 -11.47 13.69 -6.29
C VAL A 75 -11.53 12.21 -6.62
N PHE A 76 -10.49 11.45 -6.30
CA PHE A 76 -10.42 10.04 -6.70
C PHE A 76 -9.76 9.18 -5.65
N ASN A 77 -10.18 7.92 -5.59
CA ASN A 77 -9.63 6.95 -4.68
C ASN A 77 -8.51 6.14 -5.38
N ARG A 78 -7.27 6.32 -4.92
CA ARG A 78 -6.10 5.52 -5.33
C ARG A 78 -5.97 4.23 -4.52
N GLY A 79 -6.68 4.13 -3.40
CA GLY A 79 -6.66 2.96 -2.53
C GLY A 79 -7.37 1.76 -3.15
N ARG A 80 -7.23 0.61 -2.47
CA ARG A 80 -7.88 -0.64 -2.85
C ARG A 80 -9.21 -0.86 -2.12
N ALA A 81 -9.44 -0.16 -1.01
CA ALA A 81 -10.73 -0.15 -0.32
C ALA A 81 -11.61 1.02 -0.76
N ALA A 82 -12.93 0.86 -0.62
CA ALA A 82 -13.88 1.94 -0.87
C ALA A 82 -13.81 2.99 0.25
N ALA A 83 -13.72 4.27 -0.12
CA ALA A 83 -13.84 5.37 0.82
C ALA A 83 -15.32 5.70 1.04
N ARG A 84 -15.73 5.93 2.28
CA ARG A 84 -17.10 6.30 2.65
C ARG A 84 -17.11 7.71 3.24
N ASN A 85 -18.27 8.37 3.13
CA ASN A 85 -18.52 9.66 3.76
C ASN A 85 -17.45 10.72 3.41
N VAL A 86 -17.01 10.74 2.14
CA VAL A 86 -15.92 11.61 1.71
C VAL A 86 -16.39 13.05 1.78
N ARG A 87 -15.60 13.89 2.46
CA ARG A 87 -15.81 15.33 2.61
C ARG A 87 -14.56 16.09 2.17
N ILE A 88 -14.78 17.24 1.55
CA ILE A 88 -13.72 18.15 1.13
C ILE A 88 -13.93 19.52 1.76
N GLU A 89 -12.86 20.10 2.29
CA GLU A 89 -12.82 21.42 2.90
C GLU A 89 -11.62 22.21 2.36
N PHE A 90 -11.84 23.48 2.03
CA PHE A 90 -10.79 24.38 1.53
C PHE A 90 -10.28 25.24 2.68
N VAL A 91 -9.01 25.08 3.06
CA VAL A 91 -8.41 25.80 4.19
C VAL A 91 -8.21 27.28 3.87
N ASP A 92 -7.83 27.61 2.62
CA ASP A 92 -7.57 28.99 2.16
C ASP A 92 -8.82 29.66 1.52
N GLY A 93 -10.01 29.07 1.74
CA GLY A 93 -11.28 29.54 1.19
C GLY A 93 -11.62 28.96 -0.20
N ASN A 94 -12.90 28.65 -0.42
CA ASN A 94 -13.37 28.05 -1.67
C ASN A 94 -13.62 29.12 -2.75
N SER A 95 -12.58 29.53 -3.46
CA SER A 95 -12.68 30.53 -4.54
C SER A 95 -12.65 29.93 -5.94
N ILE A 96 -12.41 28.61 -6.06
CA ILE A 96 -12.15 27.93 -7.34
C ILE A 96 -13.26 26.98 -7.70
N LEU A 97 -13.88 26.29 -6.74
CA LEU A 97 -14.95 25.36 -7.03
C LEU A 97 -16.31 26.05 -6.94
N VAL A 98 -17.20 25.61 -7.80
CA VAL A 98 -18.61 26.01 -7.75
C VAL A 98 -19.22 25.45 -6.46
N GLU A 99 -19.46 26.32 -5.46
CA GLU A 99 -20.01 25.91 -4.15
C GLU A 99 -21.28 25.08 -4.25
N SER A 100 -22.17 25.38 -5.21
CA SER A 100 -23.41 24.61 -5.41
C SER A 100 -23.13 23.17 -5.84
N GLN A 101 -22.11 22.95 -6.67
CA GLN A 101 -21.72 21.60 -7.09
C GLN A 101 -21.06 20.84 -5.93
N VAL A 102 -20.25 21.51 -5.11
CA VAL A 102 -19.63 20.92 -3.92
C VAL A 102 -20.72 20.50 -2.93
N ARG A 103 -21.67 21.38 -2.60
CA ARG A 103 -22.78 21.07 -1.67
C ARG A 103 -23.74 20.00 -2.20
N SER A 104 -23.91 19.88 -3.51
CA SER A 104 -24.75 18.86 -4.12
C SER A 104 -24.07 17.49 -4.23
N THR A 105 -22.75 17.46 -4.36
CA THR A 105 -21.98 16.22 -4.57
C THR A 105 -21.44 15.65 -3.27
N PHE A 106 -21.11 16.52 -2.30
CA PHE A 106 -20.52 16.13 -1.03
C PHE A 106 -21.51 16.37 0.12
N PRO A 107 -21.57 15.46 1.11
CA PRO A 107 -20.69 14.30 1.31
C PRO A 107 -20.99 13.14 0.35
N LEU A 108 -19.94 12.57 -0.25
CA LEU A 108 -20.08 11.37 -1.09
C LEU A 108 -20.20 10.15 -0.18
N GLU A 109 -21.34 9.46 -0.26
CA GLU A 109 -21.62 8.28 0.58
C GLU A 109 -20.58 7.18 0.40
N ARG A 110 -20.19 6.92 -0.85
CA ARG A 110 -19.27 5.85 -1.21
C ARG A 110 -18.50 6.19 -2.49
N LEU A 111 -17.19 6.03 -2.43
CA LEU A 111 -16.26 6.20 -3.54
C LEU A 111 -15.48 4.89 -3.73
N GLU A 112 -15.81 4.18 -4.81
CA GLU A 112 -15.19 2.90 -5.15
C GLU A 112 -13.67 3.02 -5.42
N PRO A 113 -12.90 1.95 -5.18
CA PRO A 113 -11.48 1.90 -5.52
C PRO A 113 -11.25 2.27 -6.98
N GLN A 114 -10.19 3.04 -7.26
CA GLN A 114 -9.81 3.49 -8.60
C GLN A 114 -10.86 4.34 -9.35
N CYS A 115 -11.97 4.70 -8.70
CA CYS A 115 -12.98 5.61 -9.22
C CYS A 115 -12.82 7.02 -8.65
N GLY A 116 -13.38 8.00 -9.35
CA GLY A 116 -13.30 9.40 -8.99
C GLY A 116 -14.44 10.22 -9.56
N VAL A 117 -14.69 11.37 -8.94
CA VAL A 117 -15.68 12.36 -9.35
C VAL A 117 -14.96 13.63 -9.80
N ASP A 118 -15.37 14.15 -10.95
CA ASP A 118 -14.85 15.40 -11.49
C ASP A 118 -15.80 16.55 -11.12
N LEU A 119 -15.26 17.58 -10.49
CA LEU A 119 -15.92 18.85 -10.18
C LEU A 119 -15.45 19.92 -11.16
N ILE A 120 -16.34 20.86 -11.50
CA ILE A 120 -16.03 22.00 -12.36
C ILE A 120 -15.31 23.04 -11.50
N ALA A 121 -14.13 23.45 -11.95
CA ALA A 121 -13.36 24.52 -11.34
C ALA A 121 -13.47 25.78 -12.21
N THR A 122 -13.98 26.87 -11.63
CA THR A 122 -13.98 28.18 -12.29
C THR A 122 -12.60 28.81 -12.18
N ALA A 123 -11.91 28.93 -13.32
CA ALA A 123 -10.67 29.68 -13.42
C ALA A 123 -10.99 31.18 -13.55
N HIS A 124 -11.27 31.85 -12.43
CA HIS A 124 -11.20 33.31 -12.45
C HIS A 124 -9.74 33.73 -12.69
N LEU A 125 -9.55 34.69 -13.61
CA LEU A 125 -8.29 35.19 -14.19
C LEU A 125 -7.15 35.62 -13.22
N GLY A 126 -7.29 35.41 -11.91
CA GLY A 126 -6.24 35.66 -10.90
C GLY A 126 -6.08 34.57 -9.83
N LEU A 127 -6.90 33.51 -9.86
CA LEU A 127 -6.86 32.42 -8.86
C LEU A 127 -6.06 31.20 -9.34
N ALA A 128 -5.75 31.11 -10.63
CA ALA A 128 -5.05 29.96 -11.19
C ALA A 128 -3.59 29.80 -10.72
N GLU A 129 -2.98 30.83 -10.12
CA GLU A 129 -1.59 30.83 -9.63
C GLU A 129 -1.44 30.58 -8.12
N ARG A 130 -2.55 30.54 -7.37
CA ARG A 130 -2.46 30.36 -5.91
C ARG A 130 -2.24 28.87 -5.59
N LYS A 131 -1.39 28.60 -4.62
CA LYS A 131 -1.27 27.27 -4.01
C LYS A 131 -2.44 27.11 -3.05
N PHE A 132 -3.33 26.17 -3.31
CA PHE A 132 -4.46 25.90 -2.43
C PHE A 132 -4.22 24.63 -1.65
N GLN A 133 -4.68 24.64 -0.40
CA GLN A 133 -4.63 23.49 0.49
C GLN A 133 -6.04 22.92 0.63
N VAL A 134 -6.19 21.66 0.23
CA VAL A 134 -7.46 20.94 0.32
C VAL A 134 -7.35 19.92 1.43
N LYS A 135 -8.26 20.02 2.39
CA LYS A 135 -8.44 19.06 3.47
C LYS A 135 -9.52 18.08 3.05
N ILE A 136 -9.19 16.79 3.06
CA ILE A 136 -10.08 15.70 2.69
C ILE A 136 -10.24 14.82 3.91
N SER A 137 -11.47 14.51 4.28
CA SER A 137 -11.77 13.51 5.31
C SER A 137 -12.63 12.41 4.71
N TRP A 138 -12.34 11.16 5.06
CA TRP A 138 -13.10 9.99 4.64
C TRP A 138 -13.06 8.93 5.73
N GLU A 139 -13.94 7.95 5.63
CA GLU A 139 -13.95 6.78 6.49
C GLU A 139 -13.72 5.55 5.63
N ASP A 140 -12.80 4.67 6.04
CA ASP A 140 -12.59 3.37 5.41
C ASP A 140 -12.75 2.23 6.44
N GLU A 141 -12.38 1.00 6.06
CA GLU A 141 -12.48 -0.15 6.97
C GLU A 141 -11.53 -0.05 8.17
N THR A 142 -10.50 0.80 8.09
CA THR A 142 -9.56 1.06 9.19
C THR A 142 -10.02 2.17 10.13
N GLY A 143 -11.00 2.97 9.72
CA GLY A 143 -11.61 4.03 10.52
C GLY A 143 -11.62 5.41 9.83
N PRO A 144 -11.80 6.49 10.60
CA PRO A 144 -11.77 7.85 10.06
C PRO A 144 -10.34 8.25 9.69
N GLN A 145 -10.16 8.71 8.46
CA GLN A 145 -8.92 9.20 7.90
C GLN A 145 -9.06 10.66 7.48
N GLU A 146 -7.97 11.40 7.63
CA GLU A 146 -7.88 12.81 7.26
C GLU A 146 -6.55 13.07 6.58
N LYS A 147 -6.59 13.77 5.44
CA LYS A 147 -5.41 14.10 4.67
C LYS A 147 -5.51 15.53 4.17
N ILE A 148 -4.40 16.24 4.25
CA ILE A 148 -4.29 17.57 3.69
C ILE A 148 -3.30 17.52 2.55
N GLU A 149 -3.79 17.84 1.35
CA GLU A 149 -2.99 17.80 0.13
C GLU A 149 -2.88 19.18 -0.51
N TRP A 150 -1.77 19.37 -1.22
CA TRP A 150 -1.55 20.47 -2.15
C TRP A 150 -1.79 19.93 -3.55
N PRO A 151 -3.02 20.01 -4.09
CA PRO A 151 -3.29 19.56 -5.44
C PRO A 151 -2.42 20.36 -6.42
N THR A 152 -1.50 19.66 -7.09
CA THR A 152 -0.67 20.25 -8.14
C THR A 152 -1.56 20.65 -9.31
N LEU A 153 -1.27 21.84 -9.86
CA LEU A 153 -2.06 22.55 -10.86
C LEU A 153 -1.90 21.99 -12.28
#